data_AF-A0A6J6P180-F1
#
_entry.id   AF-A0A6J6P180-F1
#
_cell.length_a   1.000
_cell.length_b   1.000
_cell.length_c   1.000
_cell.angle_alpha   90.00
_cell.angle_beta   90.00
_cell.angle_gamma   90.00
#
_symmetry.space_group_name_H-M   'P 1'
#
loop_
_entity.id
_entity.type
_entity.pdbx_description
1 polymer ?
#
loop_
_entity_poly.entity_id
_entity_poly.type
_entity_poly.pdbx_seq_one_letter_code
_entity_poly.pdbx_strand_id
1 'polypeptide(L)'
;MQQGLPLTWSDVTIRITLEDTSDATRALALLTSAQPLVTDDGSIAIRVTRSGEGVSPQMARRALDRLDKKRIHAELTSGEAATAGLRPVVPGVSLAASWDEALSKLPSDWSDLLGEVELNSSDWIDEGAVHLGPINPRRQGTTLIFQFRSSSKFGYGASIGMVRRCLERCDNAGMSGAVSVVRVLSDTHPVGTQGPVWQIAGKTV
;
A
#
# COMPACT_ATOMS: atom_id res chain seq x y z
N MET A 1 2.65 3.65 19.47
CA MET A 1 1.76 2.62 18.90
C MET A 1 2.49 1.32 18.56
N GLN A 2 3.68 1.34 17.93
CA GLN A 2 4.41 0.10 17.61
C GLN A 2 5.50 -0.29 18.61
N GLN A 3 5.76 0.53 19.63
CA GLN A 3 6.75 0.19 20.66
C GLN A 3 6.25 -0.99 21.48
N GLY A 4 7.02 -2.08 21.48
CA GLY A 4 6.70 -3.33 22.18
C GLY A 4 6.18 -4.46 21.31
N LEU A 5 5.83 -4.20 20.04
CA LEU A 5 5.44 -5.28 19.11
C LEU A 5 6.68 -5.90 18.44
N PRO A 6 6.71 -7.24 18.24
CA PRO A 6 7.78 -7.88 17.47
C PRO A 6 7.88 -7.27 16.07
N LEU A 7 9.07 -6.92 15.58
CA LEU A 7 9.23 -6.28 14.25
C LEU A 7 8.47 -7.00 13.12
N THR A 8 8.32 -8.32 13.25
CA THR A 8 7.69 -9.25 12.29
C THR A 8 6.21 -9.51 12.51
N TRP A 9 5.51 -8.70 13.31
CA TRP A 9 4.07 -8.82 13.48
C TRP A 9 3.34 -8.59 12.14
N SER A 10 2.29 -9.36 11.87
CA SER A 10 1.43 -9.18 10.68
C SER A 10 0.06 -8.63 11.05
N ASP A 11 -0.48 -9.09 12.17
CA ASP A 11 -1.78 -8.70 12.68
C ASP A 11 -1.67 -8.44 14.18
N VAL A 12 -2.34 -7.39 14.64
CA VAL A 12 -2.47 -7.09 16.07
C VAL A 12 -3.83 -6.52 16.34
N THR A 13 -4.40 -6.85 17.49
CA THR A 13 -5.62 -6.19 17.98
C THR A 13 -5.21 -5.12 18.99
N ILE A 14 -5.62 -3.87 18.76
CA ILE A 14 -5.47 -2.78 19.73
C ILE A 14 -6.80 -2.66 20.46
N ARG A 15 -6.78 -2.79 21.78
CA ARG A 15 -7.91 -2.53 22.66
C ARG A 15 -7.79 -1.12 23.24
N ILE A 16 -8.91 -0.41 23.22
CA ILE A 16 -9.06 0.98 23.64
C ILE A 16 -10.09 0.99 24.77
N THR A 17 -9.64 1.30 25.98
CA THR A 17 -10.50 1.43 27.15
C THR A 17 -10.67 2.90 27.44
N LEU A 18 -11.89 3.43 27.26
CA LEU A 18 -12.17 4.83 27.51
C LEU A 18 -12.16 5.10 29.02
N GLU A 19 -11.54 6.21 29.42
CA GLU A 19 -11.58 6.67 30.82
C GLU A 19 -13.00 7.13 31.22
N ASP A 20 -13.70 7.77 30.28
CA ASP A 20 -15.10 8.19 30.41
C ASP A 20 -15.98 7.41 29.44
N THR A 21 -16.88 6.60 29.98
CA THR A 21 -17.82 5.78 29.18
C THR A 21 -18.86 6.61 28.44
N SER A 22 -19.12 7.86 28.86
CA SER A 22 -20.03 8.77 28.16
C SER A 22 -19.51 9.17 26.76
N ASP A 23 -18.20 9.08 26.54
CA ASP A 23 -17.56 9.35 25.24
C ASP A 23 -17.67 8.17 24.25
N ALA A 24 -18.22 7.01 24.65
CA ALA A 24 -18.23 5.79 23.83
C ALA A 24 -18.82 5.98 22.43
N THR A 25 -19.98 6.64 22.34
CA THR A 25 -20.64 6.89 21.05
C THR A 25 -19.79 7.78 20.15
N ARG A 26 -19.15 8.80 20.74
CA ARG A 26 -18.32 9.75 20.01
C ARG A 26 -16.99 9.11 19.57
N ALA A 27 -16.39 8.29 20.42
CA ALA A 27 -15.19 7.54 20.11
C ALA A 27 -15.44 6.56 18.94
N LEU A 28 -16.53 5.79 18.98
CA LEU A 28 -16.90 4.88 17.89
C LEU A 28 -17.10 5.59 16.55
N ALA A 29 -17.74 6.75 16.57
CA ALA A 29 -17.92 7.58 15.37
C ALA A 29 -16.58 8.08 14.79
N LEU A 30 -15.62 8.42 15.64
CA LEU A 30 -14.29 8.83 15.20
C LEU A 30 -13.44 7.66 14.70
N LEU A 31 -13.68 6.46 15.25
CA LEU A 31 -12.94 5.25 14.90
C LEU A 31 -13.54 4.48 13.72
N THR A 32 -14.70 4.86 13.19
CA THR A 32 -15.45 4.08 12.17
C THR A 32 -14.61 3.63 10.98
N SER A 33 -13.69 4.48 10.48
CA SER A 33 -12.79 4.13 9.37
C SER A 33 -11.79 3.00 9.68
N ALA A 34 -11.57 2.73 10.96
CA ALA A 34 -10.74 1.65 11.48
C ALA A 34 -11.59 0.44 11.93
N GLN A 35 -12.85 0.34 11.49
CA GLN A 35 -13.74 -0.81 11.71
C GLN A 35 -13.73 -1.28 13.18
N PRO A 36 -14.14 -0.42 14.12
CA PRO A 36 -14.07 -0.73 15.53
C PRO A 36 -15.09 -1.82 15.89
N LEU A 37 -14.69 -2.72 16.78
CA LEU A 37 -15.55 -3.72 17.40
C LEU A 37 -15.74 -3.36 18.87
N VAL A 38 -16.99 -3.28 19.34
CA VAL A 38 -17.27 -3.18 20.77
C VAL A 38 -17.19 -4.58 21.36
N THR A 39 -16.42 -4.75 22.43
CA THR A 39 -16.27 -6.02 23.15
C THR A 39 -17.26 -6.11 24.32
N ASP A 40 -17.45 -7.31 24.85
CA ASP A 40 -18.41 -7.58 25.93
C ASP A 40 -18.10 -6.82 27.23
N ASP A 41 -16.83 -6.45 27.45
CA ASP A 41 -16.37 -5.64 28.58
C ASP A 41 -16.55 -4.12 28.36
N GLY A 42 -17.15 -3.70 27.24
CA GLY A 42 -17.40 -2.30 26.89
C GLY A 42 -16.19 -1.56 26.30
N SER A 43 -15.05 -2.24 26.11
CA SER A 43 -13.90 -1.66 25.40
C SER A 43 -14.07 -1.69 23.87
N ILE A 44 -13.23 -0.95 23.16
CA ILE A 44 -13.25 -0.87 21.70
C ILE A 44 -12.00 -1.55 21.16
N ALA A 45 -12.17 -2.55 20.31
CA ALA A 45 -11.09 -3.27 19.64
C ALA A 45 -10.96 -2.84 18.18
N ILE A 46 -9.72 -2.68 17.71
CA ILE A 46 -9.37 -2.44 16.31
C ILE A 46 -8.35 -3.49 15.90
N ARG A 47 -8.67 -4.26 14.86
CA ARG A 47 -7.70 -5.18 14.25
C ARG A 47 -6.88 -4.43 13.21
N VAL A 48 -5.57 -4.38 13.42
CA VAL A 48 -4.60 -3.75 12.51
C VAL A 48 -3.82 -4.85 11.81
N THR A 49 -3.66 -4.73 10.49
CA THR A 49 -2.93 -5.69 9.68
C THR A 49 -1.99 -5.02 8.70
N ARG A 50 -0.86 -5.68 8.41
CA ARG A 50 0.14 -5.23 7.42
C ARG A 50 -0.04 -5.87 6.04
N SER A 51 -0.87 -6.90 5.91
CA SER A 51 -1.08 -7.64 4.66
C SER A 51 -1.90 -6.88 3.61
N GLY A 52 -2.51 -5.75 3.99
CA GLY A 52 -3.42 -5.00 3.12
C GLY A 52 -4.88 -5.49 3.18
N GLU A 53 -5.15 -6.62 3.82
CA GLU A 53 -6.51 -7.18 4.01
C GLU A 53 -7.20 -6.62 5.27
N GLY A 54 -7.23 -5.29 5.43
CA GLY A 54 -7.87 -4.66 6.59
C GLY A 54 -7.37 -3.27 6.92
N VAL A 55 -7.46 -2.90 8.20
CA VAL A 55 -7.02 -1.59 8.69
C VAL A 55 -5.50 -1.55 8.75
N SER A 56 -4.88 -0.66 7.98
CA SER A 56 -3.44 -0.48 8.02
C SER A 56 -2.98 0.22 9.30
N PRO A 57 -1.70 0.08 9.70
CA PRO A 57 -1.14 0.78 10.86
C PRO A 57 -1.30 2.30 10.76
N GLN A 58 -1.15 2.85 9.55
CA GLN A 58 -1.30 4.28 9.30
C GLN A 58 -2.76 4.73 9.44
N MET A 59 -3.73 3.92 8.98
CA MET A 59 -5.15 4.21 9.17
C MET A 59 -5.55 4.16 10.65
N ALA A 60 -5.08 3.15 11.39
CA ALA A 60 -5.26 3.07 12.83
C ALA A 60 -4.67 4.32 13.52
N ARG A 61 -3.47 4.77 13.11
CA ARG A 61 -2.83 5.97 13.67
C ARG A 61 -3.68 7.21 13.43
N ARG A 62 -4.15 7.42 12.21
CA ARG A 62 -5.03 8.54 11.87
C ARG A 62 -6.37 8.48 12.61
N ALA A 63 -6.85 7.30 12.98
CA ALA A 63 -8.06 7.13 13.79
C ALA A 63 -7.80 7.50 15.26
N LEU A 64 -6.68 7.06 15.84
CA LEU A 64 -6.28 7.43 17.19
C LEU A 64 -5.97 8.94 17.31
N ASP A 65 -5.27 9.52 16.32
CA ASP A 65 -4.99 10.97 16.29
C ASP A 65 -6.29 11.81 16.30
N ARG A 66 -7.42 11.26 15.81
CA ARG A 66 -8.72 11.93 15.88
C ARG A 66 -9.31 11.91 17.29
N LEU A 67 -9.09 10.86 18.07
CA LEU A 67 -9.47 10.80 19.48
C LEU A 67 -8.68 11.84 20.28
N ASP A 68 -7.36 11.89 20.09
CA ASP A 68 -6.47 12.86 20.75
C ASP A 68 -6.89 14.30 20.45
N LYS A 69 -7.14 14.63 19.17
CA LYS A 69 -7.62 15.96 18.76
C LYS A 69 -8.96 16.34 19.38
N LYS A 70 -9.77 15.35 19.75
CA LYS A 70 -11.07 15.54 20.39
C LYS A 70 -11.00 15.46 21.92
N ARG A 71 -9.81 15.28 22.48
CA ARG A 71 -9.52 15.13 23.92
C ARG A 71 -10.32 14.00 24.56
N ILE A 72 -10.49 12.91 23.82
CA ILE A 72 -11.08 11.69 24.36
C ILE A 72 -9.94 10.86 24.92
N HIS A 73 -9.93 10.70 26.25
CA HIS A 73 -8.88 10.01 26.97
C HIS A 73 -9.18 8.51 27.05
N ALA A 74 -8.17 7.70 26.74
CA ALA A 74 -8.30 6.26 26.69
C ALA A 74 -6.97 5.57 26.97
N GLU A 75 -7.05 4.43 27.62
CA GLU A 75 -5.94 3.50 27.75
C GLU A 75 -5.86 2.61 26.50
N LEU A 76 -4.65 2.44 25.97
CA LEU A 76 -4.38 1.59 24.82
C LEU A 76 -3.61 0.36 25.25
N THR A 77 -4.15 -0.82 25.00
CA THR A 77 -3.47 -2.10 25.20
C THR A 77 -3.38 -2.85 23.89
N SER A 78 -2.20 -3.39 23.57
CA SER A 78 -2.07 -4.33 22.45
C SER A 78 -2.40 -5.73 22.95
N GLY A 79 -3.33 -6.41 22.27
CA GLY A 79 -3.53 -7.84 22.43
C GLY A 79 -2.38 -8.65 21.83
N GLU A 80 -2.55 -9.96 21.80
CA GLU A 80 -1.57 -10.87 21.23
C GLU A 80 -1.36 -10.55 19.73
N ALA A 81 -0.12 -10.26 19.37
CA ALA A 81 0.25 -9.98 17.99
C ALA A 81 0.52 -11.31 17.30
N ALA A 82 -0.24 -11.57 16.22
CA ALA A 82 0.14 -12.63 15.31
C ALA A 82 1.47 -12.22 14.68
N THR A 83 2.51 -12.96 15.02
CA THR A 83 3.75 -12.87 14.29
C THR A 83 3.51 -13.62 12.99
N ALA A 84 3.67 -12.96 11.84
CA ALA A 84 3.96 -13.72 10.64
C ALA A 84 5.30 -14.37 10.93
N GLY A 85 5.27 -15.62 11.40
CA GLY A 85 6.47 -16.36 11.77
C GLY A 85 7.43 -16.17 10.63
N LEU A 86 8.60 -15.57 10.92
CA LEU A 86 9.59 -15.08 9.96
C LEU A 86 9.46 -15.90 8.70
N ARG A 87 8.62 -15.43 7.77
CA ARG A 87 8.48 -16.13 6.51
C ARG A 87 9.89 -15.93 5.99
N PRO A 88 10.69 -17.01 5.82
CA PRO A 88 12.02 -16.82 5.30
C PRO A 88 11.81 -15.90 4.10
N VAL A 89 12.66 -14.87 3.97
CA VAL A 89 12.81 -14.24 2.67
C VAL A 89 13.31 -15.38 1.79
N VAL A 90 12.38 -16.23 1.33
CA VAL A 90 12.48 -16.90 0.07
C VAL A 90 12.90 -15.74 -0.81
N PRO A 91 14.07 -15.80 -1.48
CA PRO A 91 14.44 -14.78 -2.42
C PRO A 91 13.33 -14.78 -3.47
N GLY A 92 12.28 -14.02 -3.20
CA GLY A 92 11.29 -13.62 -4.15
C GLY A 92 12.08 -12.86 -5.19
N VAL A 93 11.69 -13.05 -6.44
CA VAL A 93 12.20 -12.24 -7.54
C VAL A 93 12.11 -10.78 -7.09
N SER A 94 13.24 -10.06 -7.05
CA SER A 94 13.27 -8.66 -6.60
C SER A 94 12.32 -7.83 -7.46
N LEU A 95 11.90 -6.65 -7.01
CA LEU A 95 11.00 -5.80 -7.80
C LEU A 95 11.62 -5.49 -9.16
N ALA A 96 12.92 -5.22 -9.22
CA ALA A 96 13.65 -5.03 -10.48
C ALA A 96 13.64 -6.28 -11.36
N ALA A 97 13.87 -7.46 -10.79
CA ALA A 97 13.85 -8.72 -11.55
C ALA A 97 12.43 -9.09 -12.03
N SER A 98 11.40 -8.79 -11.23
CA SER A 98 9.99 -9.02 -11.59
C SER A 98 9.57 -8.09 -12.73
N TRP A 99 10.11 -6.87 -12.78
CA TRP A 99 9.97 -5.96 -13.91
C TRP A 99 10.63 -6.49 -15.17
N ASP A 100 11.88 -6.95 -15.07
CA ASP A 100 12.60 -7.54 -16.20
C ASP A 100 11.86 -8.78 -16.75
N GLU A 101 11.32 -9.62 -15.87
CA GLU A 101 10.48 -10.76 -16.23
C GLU A 101 9.18 -10.33 -16.91
N ALA A 102 8.48 -9.32 -16.37
CA ALA A 102 7.24 -8.83 -16.94
C ALA A 102 7.43 -8.23 -18.35
N LEU A 103 8.53 -7.50 -18.56
CA LEU A 103 8.91 -6.97 -19.86
C LEU A 103 9.24 -8.06 -20.88
N SER A 104 9.88 -9.15 -20.45
CA SER A 104 10.28 -10.25 -21.34
C SER A 104 9.08 -10.93 -22.03
N LYS A 105 7.88 -10.77 -21.47
CA LYS A 105 6.63 -11.36 -21.96
C LYS A 105 5.89 -10.44 -22.96
N LEU A 106 6.37 -9.22 -23.19
CA LEU A 106 5.70 -8.26 -24.05
C LEU A 106 6.01 -8.48 -25.54
N PRO A 107 5.07 -8.18 -26.45
CA PRO A 107 5.34 -8.14 -27.89
C PRO A 107 6.49 -7.21 -28.22
N SER A 108 7.32 -7.51 -29.23
CA SER A 108 8.48 -6.66 -29.58
C SER A 108 8.12 -5.24 -30.07
N ASP A 109 6.86 -5.01 -30.40
CA ASP A 109 6.31 -3.76 -30.93
C ASP A 109 5.49 -2.95 -29.90
N TRP A 110 5.55 -3.32 -28.61
CA TRP A 110 4.85 -2.58 -27.57
C TRP A 110 5.33 -1.12 -27.49
N SER A 111 4.40 -0.19 -27.31
CA SER A 111 4.65 1.26 -27.25
C SER A 111 4.44 1.81 -25.85
N ASP A 112 3.29 1.51 -25.24
CA ASP A 112 2.92 1.98 -23.91
C ASP A 112 2.37 0.84 -23.08
N LEU A 113 2.58 0.88 -21.76
CA LEU A 113 2.01 -0.05 -20.82
C LEU A 113 1.52 0.63 -19.55
N LEU A 114 0.54 -0.02 -18.92
CA LEU A 114 0.09 0.26 -17.57
C LEU A 114 0.61 -0.88 -16.68
N GLY A 115 1.49 -0.54 -15.75
CA GLY A 115 2.10 -1.46 -14.80
C GLY A 115 1.59 -1.27 -13.39
N GLU A 116 1.74 -2.30 -12.58
CA GLU A 116 1.43 -2.31 -11.16
C GLU A 116 2.64 -2.80 -10.36
N VAL A 117 2.94 -2.09 -9.27
CA VAL A 117 3.84 -2.55 -8.21
C VAL A 117 2.98 -2.89 -7.00
N GLU A 118 2.93 -4.16 -6.62
CA GLU A 118 2.27 -4.61 -5.40
C GLU A 118 3.33 -4.82 -4.32
N LEU A 119 3.21 -4.10 -3.19
CA LEU A 119 4.09 -4.28 -2.04
C LEU A 119 3.53 -5.37 -1.11
N ASN A 120 4.40 -6.12 -0.45
CA ASN A 120 3.97 -7.16 0.49
C ASN A 120 3.62 -6.63 1.90
N SER A 121 3.82 -5.34 2.15
CA SER A 121 3.59 -4.73 3.46
C SER A 121 3.08 -3.29 3.35
N SER A 122 2.06 -2.98 4.15
CA SER A 122 1.56 -1.61 4.28
C SER A 122 2.54 -0.63 4.91
N ASP A 123 3.56 -1.13 5.61
CA ASP A 123 4.59 -0.28 6.23
C ASP A 123 5.43 0.45 5.18
N TRP A 124 5.57 -0.14 4.00
CA TRP A 124 6.36 0.41 2.90
C TRP A 124 5.59 1.37 2.02
N ILE A 125 4.34 1.72 2.35
CA ILE A 125 3.52 2.56 1.48
C ILE A 125 4.09 3.98 1.38
N ASP A 126 4.42 4.61 2.49
CA ASP A 126 4.89 5.99 2.49
C ASP A 126 6.29 6.07 1.87
N GLU A 127 7.18 5.15 2.24
CA GLU A 127 8.55 5.08 1.72
C GLU A 127 8.57 4.64 0.24
N GLY A 128 7.73 3.68 -0.13
CA GLY A 128 7.54 3.22 -1.51
C GLY A 128 7.03 4.35 -2.40
N ALA A 129 6.11 5.19 -1.93
CA ALA A 129 5.68 6.38 -2.65
C ALA A 129 6.83 7.37 -2.91
N VAL A 130 7.79 7.49 -1.99
CA VAL A 130 8.99 8.33 -2.18
C VAL A 130 9.90 7.73 -3.24
N HIS A 131 10.22 6.43 -3.15
CA HIS A 131 11.14 5.79 -4.10
C HIS A 131 10.55 5.67 -5.52
N LEU A 132 9.25 5.44 -5.61
CA LEU A 132 8.53 5.35 -6.89
C LEU A 132 8.11 6.74 -7.41
N GLY A 133 8.22 7.82 -6.62
CA GLY A 133 7.81 9.17 -7.02
C GLY A 133 8.23 9.63 -8.43
N PRO A 134 9.47 9.34 -8.91
CA PRO A 134 9.89 9.73 -10.25
C PRO A 134 9.10 9.10 -11.41
N ILE A 135 8.40 7.98 -11.20
CA ILE A 135 7.53 7.35 -12.22
C ILE A 135 6.06 7.77 -12.10
N ASN A 136 5.78 8.79 -11.28
CA ASN A 136 4.46 9.34 -11.01
C ASN A 136 3.38 8.26 -10.73
N PRO A 137 3.62 7.37 -9.76
CA PRO A 137 2.71 6.28 -9.47
C PRO A 137 1.44 6.82 -8.81
N ARG A 138 0.32 6.17 -9.08
CA ARG A 138 -0.93 6.36 -8.36
C ARG A 138 -1.21 5.14 -7.50
N ARG A 139 -1.38 5.34 -6.19
CA ARG A 139 -1.86 4.27 -5.30
C ARG A 139 -3.32 3.93 -5.60
N GLN A 140 -3.63 2.64 -5.68
CA GLN A 140 -5.01 2.18 -5.85
C GLN A 140 -5.76 2.19 -4.51
N GLY A 141 -6.46 3.29 -4.23
CA GLY A 141 -7.25 3.42 -3.01
C GLY A 141 -6.42 3.20 -1.75
N THR A 142 -6.82 2.24 -0.92
CA THR A 142 -6.11 1.83 0.30
C THR A 142 -5.29 0.55 0.15
N THR A 143 -5.17 0.00 -1.07
CA THR A 143 -4.44 -1.25 -1.33
C THR A 143 -2.92 -1.06 -1.21
N LEU A 144 -2.17 -2.15 -1.40
CA LEU A 144 -0.71 -2.15 -1.47
C LEU A 144 -0.17 -1.92 -2.89
N ILE A 145 -1.04 -1.53 -3.83
CA ILE A 145 -0.71 -1.44 -5.25
C ILE A 145 -0.49 0.01 -5.68
N PHE A 146 0.63 0.25 -6.36
CA PHE A 146 0.95 1.45 -7.11
C PHE A 146 0.83 1.20 -8.61
N GLN A 147 -0.08 1.90 -9.29
CA GLN A 147 -0.18 1.92 -10.75
C GLN A 147 0.75 2.96 -11.34
N PHE A 148 1.43 2.63 -12.43
CA PHE A 148 2.30 3.55 -13.15
C PHE A 148 2.20 3.31 -14.66
N ARG A 149 2.63 4.30 -15.43
CA ARG A 149 2.70 4.19 -16.89
C ARG A 149 4.16 4.11 -17.32
N SER A 150 4.43 3.27 -18.33
CA SER A 150 5.75 3.15 -18.93
C SER A 150 5.64 3.14 -20.44
N SER A 151 6.66 3.66 -21.12
CA SER A 151 6.73 3.72 -22.58
C SER A 151 8.04 3.13 -23.08
N SER A 152 8.02 2.46 -24.23
CA SER A 152 9.17 1.69 -24.74
C SER A 152 10.26 2.58 -25.35
N LYS A 153 9.90 3.41 -26.33
CA LYS A 153 10.80 4.29 -27.07
C LYS A 153 10.40 5.76 -26.98
N PHE A 154 9.12 6.04 -27.07
CA PHE A 154 8.52 7.37 -26.99
C PHE A 154 7.14 7.25 -26.34
N GLY A 155 6.68 8.30 -25.65
CA GLY A 155 5.39 8.30 -24.98
C GLY A 155 5.38 9.15 -23.71
N TYR A 156 4.27 9.05 -22.98
CA TYR A 156 4.00 9.83 -21.77
C TYR A 156 4.35 9.10 -20.47
N GLY A 157 4.63 7.80 -20.55
CA GLY A 157 5.06 6.99 -19.41
C GLY A 157 6.52 7.21 -19.05
N ALA A 158 6.90 6.73 -17.87
CA ALA A 158 8.30 6.66 -17.49
C ALA A 158 9.08 5.74 -18.45
N SER A 159 10.36 6.02 -18.69
CA SER A 159 11.18 5.12 -19.48
C SER A 159 11.47 3.81 -18.73
N ILE A 160 11.67 2.72 -19.47
CA ILE A 160 12.02 1.40 -18.91
C ILE A 160 13.15 1.48 -17.87
N GLY A 161 14.23 2.20 -18.20
CA GLY A 161 15.37 2.36 -17.31
C GLY A 161 15.10 3.25 -16.10
N MET A 162 14.12 4.17 -16.17
CA MET A 162 13.67 4.92 -14.99
C MET A 162 12.86 4.04 -14.05
N VAL A 163 11.89 3.29 -14.58
CA VAL A 163 11.08 2.33 -13.82
C VAL A 163 12.00 1.35 -13.09
N ARG A 164 12.91 0.71 -13.82
CA ARG A 164 13.85 -0.26 -13.24
C ARG A 164 14.67 0.33 -12.09
N ARG A 165 15.24 1.53 -12.26
CA ARG A 165 16.02 2.21 -11.20
C ARG A 165 15.19 2.61 -9.98
N CYS A 166 13.91 2.92 -10.16
CA CYS A 166 13.03 3.17 -9.03
C CYS A 166 12.76 1.88 -8.24
N LEU A 167 12.54 0.77 -8.94
CA LEU A 167 12.34 -0.54 -8.32
C LEU A 167 13.61 -1.04 -7.59
N GLU A 168 14.79 -0.84 -8.17
CA GLU A 168 16.06 -1.13 -7.49
C GLU A 168 16.24 -0.33 -6.20
N ARG A 169 15.74 0.92 -6.14
CA ARG A 169 15.78 1.70 -4.89
C ARG A 169 14.86 1.10 -3.83
N CYS A 170 13.69 0.62 -4.22
CA CYS A 170 12.80 -0.12 -3.31
C CYS A 170 13.46 -1.42 -2.83
N ASP A 171 14.07 -2.19 -3.73
CA ASP A 171 14.82 -3.41 -3.39
C ASP A 171 15.96 -3.10 -2.39
N ASN A 172 16.74 -2.05 -2.64
CA ASN A 172 17.83 -1.61 -1.75
C ASN A 172 17.34 -1.10 -0.39
N ALA A 173 16.09 -0.61 -0.31
CA ALA A 173 15.43 -0.25 0.94
C ALA A 173 14.82 -1.47 1.67
N GLY A 174 15.00 -2.68 1.13
CA GLY A 174 14.49 -3.92 1.72
C GLY A 174 12.99 -4.15 1.50
N MET A 175 12.37 -3.40 0.58
CA MET A 175 10.97 -3.61 0.22
C MET A 175 10.86 -4.84 -0.67
N SER A 176 9.83 -5.66 -0.44
CA SER A 176 9.49 -6.80 -1.30
C SER A 176 8.09 -6.67 -1.88
N GLY A 177 7.87 -7.35 -3.00
CA GLY A 177 6.63 -7.26 -3.75
C GLY A 177 6.75 -7.92 -5.11
N ALA A 178 5.86 -7.55 -6.02
CA ALA A 178 5.89 -7.99 -7.41
C ALA A 178 5.52 -6.84 -8.35
N VAL A 179 5.99 -6.95 -9.59
CA VAL A 179 5.66 -6.04 -10.68
C VAL A 179 4.90 -6.81 -11.75
N SER A 180 3.75 -6.28 -12.18
CA SER A 180 2.95 -6.87 -13.25
C SER A 180 2.60 -5.83 -14.31
N VAL A 181 2.38 -6.30 -15.55
CA VAL A 181 1.84 -5.49 -16.63
C VAL A 181 0.36 -5.79 -16.76
N VAL A 182 -0.47 -4.77 -16.54
CA VAL A 182 -1.93 -4.88 -16.53
C VAL A 182 -2.48 -4.74 -17.94
N ARG A 183 -1.94 -3.79 -18.70
CA ARG A 183 -2.33 -3.50 -20.08
C ARG A 183 -1.10 -3.08 -20.88
N VAL A 184 -1.13 -3.41 -22.16
CA VAL A 184 -0.13 -3.04 -23.14
C VAL A 184 -0.83 -2.54 -24.40
N LEU A 185 -0.24 -1.53 -25.03
CA LEU A 185 -0.61 -1.05 -26.35
C LEU A 185 0.62 -1.18 -27.24
N SER A 186 0.41 -1.65 -28.47
CA SER A 186 1.41 -1.70 -29.52
C SER A 186 1.09 -0.67 -30.59
N ASP A 187 2.14 -0.16 -31.25
CA ASP A 187 2.04 0.75 -32.39
C ASP A 187 1.25 2.06 -32.13
N THR A 188 1.24 2.53 -30.89
CA THR A 188 0.60 3.81 -30.53
C THR A 188 1.53 4.99 -30.80
N HIS A 189 0.95 6.07 -31.34
CA HIS A 189 1.63 7.33 -31.62
C HIS A 189 0.91 8.47 -30.89
N PRO A 190 1.59 9.26 -30.03
CA PRO A 190 0.97 10.37 -29.35
C PRO A 190 0.55 11.46 -30.36
N VAL A 191 -0.59 12.09 -30.11
CA VAL A 191 -1.07 13.23 -30.89
C VAL A 191 -0.90 14.49 -30.05
N GLY A 192 0.05 15.35 -30.46
CA GLY A 192 0.38 16.56 -29.71
C GLY A 192 0.90 16.23 -28.31
N THR A 193 0.26 16.80 -27.27
CA THR A 193 0.64 16.58 -25.88
C THR A 193 -0.11 15.44 -25.17
N GLN A 194 -0.83 14.61 -25.92
CA GLN A 194 -1.73 13.59 -25.35
C GLN A 194 -1.17 12.18 -25.56
N GLY A 195 -1.03 11.46 -24.46
CA GLY A 195 -0.74 10.02 -24.46
C GLY A 195 -2.02 9.17 -24.46
N PRO A 196 -1.89 7.84 -24.54
CA PRO A 196 -3.03 6.95 -24.50
C PRO A 196 -3.82 7.08 -23.20
N VAL A 197 -5.16 7.05 -23.33
CA VAL A 197 -6.09 7.03 -22.21
C VAL A 197 -6.35 5.58 -21.83
N TRP A 198 -6.04 5.23 -20.58
CA TRP A 198 -6.25 3.88 -20.07
C TRP A 198 -7.61 3.79 -19.40
N GLN A 199 -8.42 2.81 -19.82
CA GLN A 199 -9.68 2.49 -19.15
C GLN A 199 -9.60 1.09 -18.52
N ILE A 200 -9.80 1.02 -17.20
CA ILE A 200 -9.96 -0.24 -16.47
C ILE A 200 -11.39 -0.28 -15.92
N ALA A 201 -12.12 -1.34 -16.25
CA ALA A 201 -13.50 -1.55 -15.78
C ALA A 201 -14.41 -0.32 -15.98
N GLY A 202 -14.27 0.38 -17.12
CA GLY A 202 -15.05 1.56 -17.47
C GLY A 202 -14.62 2.86 -16.79
N LYS A 203 -13.51 2.87 -16.05
CA LYS A 203 -12.95 4.08 -15.41
C LYS A 203 -11.60 4.45 -16.02
N THR A 204 -11.41 5.74 -16.27
CA THR A 204 -10.11 6.28 -16.69
C THR A 204 -9.12 6.22 -15.53
N VAL A 205 -7.92 5.70 -15.79
CA VAL A 205 -6.80 5.56 -14.82
C VAL A 205 -5.53 6.21 -15.33
#